data_AF-A0A2E1V685-F1
#
_entry.id   AF-A0A2E1V685-F1
#
_cell.length_a   1.000
_cell.length_b   1.000
_cell.length_c   1.000
_cell.angle_alpha   90.00
_cell.angle_beta   90.00
_cell.angle_gamma   90.00
#
_symmetry.space_group_name_H-M   'P 1'
#
loop_
_entity.id
_entity.type
_entity.pdbx_description
1 polymer ?
#
loop_
_entity_poly.entity_id
_entity_poly.type
_entity_poly.pdbx_seq_one_letter_code
_entity_poly.pdbx_strand_id
1 'polypeptide(L)'
;MTMQNIQTVVERHAGQQALETGTTEDMHPAVFRIFLTFFALKMAGLFLVFWGDRAATGMLVVSTLYGVMYFGLPLLAQLTQPKGQPWEAFLKKEVHTFTGAVSGQSALIQICTVPLMVASGALVMCMTLSFFV
;
A
#
# COMPACT_ATOMS: atom_id res chain seq x y z
N MET A 1 -7.31 -39.07 -23.17
CA MET A 1 -7.23 -37.74 -22.53
C MET A 1 -6.93 -36.74 -23.64
N THR A 2 -7.96 -36.04 -24.10
CA THR A 2 -7.90 -35.18 -25.30
C THR A 2 -7.01 -33.96 -25.04
N MET A 3 -6.24 -33.52 -26.05
CA MET A 3 -5.31 -32.38 -25.94
C MET A 3 -5.94 -31.12 -25.31
N GLN A 4 -7.25 -30.95 -25.51
CA GLN A 4 -8.04 -29.86 -24.95
C GLN A 4 -8.06 -29.83 -23.41
N ASN A 5 -7.98 -31.00 -22.75
CA ASN A 5 -7.93 -31.10 -21.29
C ASN A 5 -6.54 -30.80 -20.72
N ILE A 6 -5.48 -30.91 -21.53
CA ILE A 6 -4.12 -30.58 -21.11
C ILE A 6 -3.93 -29.06 -21.14
N GLN A 7 -4.47 -28.37 -22.15
CA GLN A 7 -4.37 -26.90 -22.22
C GLN A 7 -5.11 -26.21 -21.07
N THR A 8 -6.31 -26.66 -20.71
CA THR A 8 -7.06 -26.09 -19.58
C THR A 8 -6.37 -26.32 -18.24
N VAL A 9 -5.69 -27.46 -18.09
CA VAL A 9 -4.87 -27.74 -16.91
C VAL A 9 -3.64 -26.83 -16.90
N VAL A 10 -2.93 -26.68 -18.02
CA VAL A 10 -1.77 -25.78 -18.12
C VAL A 10 -2.15 -24.32 -17.86
N GLU A 11 -3.28 -23.84 -18.38
CA GLU A 11 -3.77 -22.47 -18.12
C GLU A 11 -4.16 -22.27 -16.66
N ARG A 12 -4.77 -23.27 -16.01
CA ARG A 12 -5.07 -23.20 -14.57
C ARG A 12 -3.80 -23.17 -13.73
N HIS A 13 -2.79 -23.97 -14.08
CA HIS A 13 -1.52 -23.98 -13.38
C HIS A 13 -0.71 -22.71 -13.65
N ALA A 14 -0.72 -22.17 -14.86
CA ALA A 14 -0.09 -20.89 -15.19
C ALA A 14 -0.78 -19.71 -14.49
N GLY A 15 -2.12 -19.74 -14.38
CA GLY A 15 -2.89 -18.76 -13.62
C GLY A 15 -2.65 -18.87 -12.11
N GLN A 16 -2.56 -20.08 -11.56
CA GLN A 16 -2.19 -20.31 -10.16
C GLN A 16 -0.74 -19.91 -9.89
N GLN A 17 0.19 -20.22 -10.78
CA GLN A 17 1.58 -19.80 -10.67
C GLN A 17 1.72 -18.28 -10.82
N ALA A 18 0.93 -17.59 -11.65
CA ALA A 18 0.94 -16.13 -11.68
C ALA A 18 0.41 -15.52 -10.36
N LEU A 19 -0.56 -16.17 -9.71
CA LEU A 19 -1.04 -15.83 -8.37
C LEU A 19 -0.01 -16.14 -7.27
N GLU A 20 0.74 -17.25 -7.39
CA GLU A 20 1.81 -17.64 -6.46
C GLU A 20 3.12 -16.87 -6.70
N THR A 21 3.46 -16.46 -7.91
CA THR A 21 4.69 -15.68 -8.19
C THR A 21 4.48 -14.21 -7.81
N GLY A 22 3.22 -13.78 -7.68
CA GLY A 22 2.84 -12.55 -7.00
C GLY A 22 2.89 -12.67 -5.47
N THR A 23 3.57 -13.67 -4.91
CA THR A 23 3.73 -13.81 -3.47
C THR A 23 4.45 -12.62 -2.89
N THR A 24 3.81 -12.06 -1.90
CA THR A 24 4.20 -11.02 -0.94
C THR A 24 5.52 -11.25 -0.20
N GLU A 25 6.35 -12.22 -0.60
CA GLU A 25 7.60 -12.59 0.09
C GLU A 25 8.76 -11.62 -0.21
N ASP A 26 8.72 -10.88 -1.31
CA ASP A 26 9.80 -9.96 -1.66
C ASP A 26 9.72 -8.61 -0.96
N MET A 27 8.54 -8.20 -0.52
CA MET A 27 8.32 -6.87 0.03
C MET A 27 8.38 -6.88 1.56
N HIS A 28 9.27 -6.08 2.14
CA HIS A 28 9.37 -5.99 3.60
C HIS A 28 8.11 -5.35 4.20
N PRO A 29 7.54 -5.88 5.30
CA PRO A 29 6.28 -5.40 5.88
C PRO A 29 6.32 -3.93 6.33
N ALA A 30 7.52 -3.41 6.62
CA ALA A 30 7.71 -2.00 6.94
C ALA A 30 7.36 -1.05 5.78
N VAL A 31 7.47 -1.47 4.52
CA VAL A 31 7.06 -0.65 3.36
C VAL A 31 5.57 -0.31 3.46
N PHE A 32 4.75 -1.30 3.78
CA PHE A 32 3.31 -1.10 4.00
C PHE A 32 3.01 -0.19 5.20
N ARG A 33 3.79 -0.31 6.29
CA ARG A 33 3.62 0.57 7.46
C ARG A 33 3.96 2.03 7.14
N ILE A 34 4.99 2.27 6.33
CA ILE A 34 5.35 3.62 5.86
C ILE A 34 4.20 4.19 5.01
N PHE A 35 3.67 3.40 4.08
CA PHE A 35 2.51 3.78 3.28
C PHE A 35 1.32 4.18 4.16
N LEU A 36 0.97 3.33 5.13
CA LEU A 36 -0.14 3.58 6.06
C LEU A 36 0.10 4.85 6.90
N THR A 37 1.34 5.12 7.26
CA THR A 37 1.72 6.33 8.01
C THR A 37 1.41 7.58 7.20
N PHE A 38 1.72 7.62 5.90
CA PHE A 38 1.37 8.77 5.04
C PHE A 38 -0.14 8.96 4.92
N PHE A 39 -0.90 7.87 4.79
CA PHE A 39 -2.36 7.94 4.79
C PHE A 39 -2.90 8.49 6.12
N ALA A 40 -2.42 7.99 7.25
CA ALA A 40 -2.83 8.43 8.58
C ALA A 40 -2.50 9.92 8.79
N LEU A 41 -1.30 10.36 8.39
CA LEU A 41 -0.87 11.75 8.51
C LEU A 41 -1.76 12.69 7.67
N LYS A 42 -2.09 12.29 6.43
CA LYS A 42 -3.04 13.00 5.57
C LYS A 42 -4.41 13.14 6.25
N MET A 43 -4.94 12.04 6.78
CA MET A 43 -6.26 12.04 7.43
C MET A 43 -6.26 12.87 8.71
N ALA A 44 -5.19 12.82 9.50
CA ALA A 44 -5.05 13.64 10.70
C ALA A 44 -5.08 15.14 10.37
N GLY A 45 -4.33 15.58 9.34
CA GLY A 45 -4.37 16.97 8.89
C GLY A 45 -5.76 17.43 8.45
N LEU A 46 -6.46 16.59 7.68
CA LEU A 46 -7.82 16.89 7.23
C LEU A 46 -8.82 16.94 8.39
N PHE A 47 -8.74 16.01 9.35
CA PHE A 47 -9.61 16.04 10.52
C PHE A 47 -9.35 17.29 11.36
N LEU A 48 -8.10 17.69 11.57
CA LEU A 48 -7.77 18.89 12.33
C LEU A 48 -8.40 20.17 11.73
N VAL A 49 -8.41 20.30 10.41
CA VAL A 49 -8.97 21.49 9.73
C VAL A 49 -10.49 21.43 9.66
N PHE A 50 -11.07 20.27 9.35
CA PHE A 50 -12.49 20.17 8.99
C PHE A 50 -13.40 19.62 10.09
N TRP A 51 -12.89 19.37 11.31
CA TRP A 51 -13.69 18.82 12.42
C TRP A 51 -14.94 19.65 12.76
N GLY A 52 -14.90 20.96 12.53
CA GLY A 52 -16.02 21.87 12.81
C GLY A 52 -17.15 21.79 11.78
N ASP A 53 -16.90 21.29 10.57
CA ASP A 53 -17.90 21.19 9.51
C ASP A 53 -18.50 19.79 9.44
N ARG A 54 -19.83 19.69 9.61
CA ARG A 54 -20.53 18.39 9.68
C ARG A 54 -20.50 17.64 8.36
N ALA A 55 -20.56 18.33 7.23
CA ALA A 55 -20.58 17.69 5.92
C ALA A 55 -19.19 17.11 5.58
N ALA A 56 -18.14 17.91 5.76
CA ALA A 56 -16.75 17.51 5.57
C ALA A 56 -16.35 16.40 6.54
N THR A 57 -16.70 16.51 7.83
CA THR A 57 -16.44 15.46 8.81
C THR A 57 -17.10 14.14 8.42
N GLY A 58 -18.34 14.18 7.91
CA GLY A 58 -19.01 13.00 7.38
C GLY A 58 -18.21 12.30 6.26
N MET A 59 -17.68 13.07 5.31
CA MET A 59 -16.83 12.54 4.24
C MET A 59 -15.51 11.95 4.76
N LEU A 60 -14.89 12.59 5.75
CA LEU A 60 -13.65 12.11 6.37
C LEU A 60 -13.86 10.81 7.13
N VAL A 61 -14.98 10.66 7.83
CA VAL A 61 -15.35 9.41 8.51
C VAL A 61 -15.51 8.28 7.49
N VAL A 62 -16.29 8.50 6.43
CA VAL A 62 -16.48 7.48 5.36
C VAL A 62 -15.13 7.12 4.73
N SER A 63 -14.30 8.11 4.41
CA SER A 63 -12.96 7.89 3.86
C SER A 63 -12.06 7.08 4.80
N THR A 64 -12.17 7.32 6.10
CA THR A 64 -11.43 6.57 7.13
C THR A 64 -11.88 5.11 7.18
N LEU A 65 -13.20 4.86 7.14
CA LEU A 65 -13.75 3.50 7.12
C LEU A 65 -13.28 2.71 5.90
N TYR A 66 -13.32 3.33 4.71
CA TYR A 66 -12.76 2.72 3.50
C TYR A 66 -11.25 2.47 3.65
N GLY A 67 -10.50 3.43 4.21
CA GLY A 67 -9.09 3.23 4.53
C GLY A 67 -8.86 2.00 5.41
N VAL A 68 -9.62 1.87 6.51
CA VAL A 68 -9.54 0.71 7.40
C VAL A 68 -9.86 -0.59 6.66
N MET A 69 -10.86 -0.60 5.78
CA MET A 69 -11.21 -1.79 5.01
C MET A 69 -10.06 -2.20 4.07
N TYR A 70 -9.45 -1.25 3.35
CA TYR A 70 -8.36 -1.53 2.42
C TYR A 70 -7.04 -1.88 3.12
N PHE A 71 -6.72 -1.22 4.24
CA PHE A 71 -5.46 -1.46 4.95
C PHE A 71 -5.56 -2.55 6.01
N GLY A 72 -6.75 -2.84 6.51
CA GLY A 72 -6.97 -3.79 7.60
C GLY A 72 -6.56 -5.21 7.22
N LEU A 73 -6.94 -5.67 6.02
CA LEU A 73 -6.59 -7.01 5.54
C LEU A 73 -5.06 -7.22 5.45
N PRO A 74 -4.28 -6.35 4.76
CA PRO A 74 -2.83 -6.48 4.77
C PRO A 74 -2.21 -6.38 6.16
N LEU A 75 -2.75 -5.53 7.06
CA LEU A 75 -2.24 -5.39 8.42
C LEU A 75 -2.40 -6.69 9.23
N LEU A 76 -3.56 -7.34 9.09
CA LEU A 76 -3.83 -8.64 9.72
C LEU A 76 -2.96 -9.74 9.11
N ALA A 77 -2.77 -9.74 7.79
CA ALA A 77 -1.90 -10.70 7.11
C ALA A 77 -0.45 -10.65 7.60
N GLN A 78 0.06 -9.48 8.02
CA GLN A 78 1.40 -9.35 8.62
C GLN A 78 1.55 -10.14 9.92
N LEU A 79 0.47 -10.39 10.67
CA LEU A 79 0.53 -11.12 11.94
C LEU A 79 0.80 -12.62 11.74
N THR A 80 0.43 -13.14 10.57
CA THR A 80 0.58 -14.56 10.22
C THR A 80 1.83 -14.84 9.40
N GLN A 81 2.56 -13.81 8.95
CA GLN A 81 3.77 -13.98 8.16
C GLN A 81 4.96 -14.35 9.06
N PRO A 82 5.85 -15.26 8.61
CA PRO A 82 7.10 -15.54 9.30
C PRO A 82 7.92 -14.24 9.44
N LYS A 83 8.72 -14.12 10.51
CA LYS A 83 9.60 -12.96 10.71
C LYS A 83 10.48 -12.79 9.47
N GLY A 84 10.18 -11.77 8.68
CA GLY A 84 10.87 -11.50 7.43
C GLY A 84 12.34 -11.14 7.61
N GLN A 85 13.04 -11.02 6.48
CA GLN A 85 14.43 -10.57 6.43
C GLN A 85 14.62 -9.19 7.11
N PRO A 86 15.81 -8.89 7.66
CA PRO A 86 16.11 -7.58 8.23
C PRO A 86 15.88 -6.44 7.23
N TRP A 87 15.49 -5.26 7.72
CA TRP A 87 15.23 -4.08 6.87
C TRP A 87 16.43 -3.73 5.97
N GLU A 88 17.64 -3.77 6.51
CA GLU A 88 18.87 -3.50 5.74
C GLU A 88 19.11 -4.52 4.63
N ALA A 89 18.75 -5.79 4.87
CA ALA A 89 18.84 -6.84 3.86
C ALA A 89 17.83 -6.60 2.74
N PHE A 90 16.61 -6.16 3.06
CA PHE A 90 15.61 -5.77 2.07
C PHE A 90 16.09 -4.62 1.17
N LEU A 91 16.67 -3.57 1.74
CA LEU A 91 17.12 -2.41 0.97
C LEU A 91 18.18 -2.75 -0.09
N LYS A 92 19.00 -3.78 0.17
CA LYS A 92 20.07 -4.23 -0.73
C LYS A 92 19.65 -5.38 -1.66
N LYS A 93 18.51 -6.03 -1.40
CA LYS A 93 18.00 -7.14 -2.21
C LYS A 93 17.45 -6.61 -3.54
N GLU A 94 17.52 -7.45 -4.58
CA GLU A 94 16.74 -7.25 -5.80
C GLU A 94 15.28 -7.69 -5.58
N VAL A 95 14.36 -6.78 -5.89
CA VAL A 95 12.92 -7.00 -5.91
C VAL A 95 12.50 -7.18 -7.36
N HIS A 96 11.90 -8.32 -7.68
CA HIS A 96 11.41 -8.57 -9.03
C HIS A 96 10.10 -7.81 -9.27
N THR A 97 10.08 -7.01 -10.34
CA THR A 97 8.88 -6.31 -10.82
C THR A 97 8.50 -6.81 -12.20
N PHE A 98 7.30 -6.43 -12.68
CA PHE A 98 6.85 -6.78 -14.03
C PHE A 98 7.78 -6.25 -15.14
N THR A 99 8.50 -5.16 -14.88
CA THR A 99 9.40 -4.51 -15.85
C THR A 99 10.87 -4.91 -15.69
N GLY A 100 11.19 -5.81 -14.75
CA GLY A 100 12.56 -6.23 -14.43
C GLY A 100 12.87 -6.19 -12.95
N ALA A 101 14.09 -6.59 -12.58
CA ALA A 101 14.57 -6.50 -11.20
C ALA A 101 14.99 -5.07 -10.86
N VAL A 102 14.59 -4.58 -9.68
CA VAL A 102 15.03 -3.28 -9.14
C VAL A 102 15.57 -3.48 -7.72
N SER A 103 16.43 -2.60 -7.24
CA SER A 103 16.85 -2.65 -5.83
C SER A 103 15.66 -2.38 -4.89
N GLY A 104 15.65 -2.98 -3.71
CA GLY A 104 14.62 -2.75 -2.70
C GLY A 104 14.48 -1.27 -2.30
N GLN A 105 15.58 -0.51 -2.33
CA GLN A 105 15.55 0.96 -2.20
C GLN A 105 14.76 1.64 -3.31
N SER A 106 15.00 1.26 -4.56
CA SER A 106 14.27 1.84 -5.72
C SER A 106 12.79 1.48 -5.64
N ALA A 107 12.46 0.23 -5.32
CA ALA A 107 11.08 -0.21 -5.10
C ALA A 107 10.39 0.60 -3.99
N LEU A 108 11.05 0.80 -2.84
CA LEU A 108 10.54 1.60 -1.74
C LEU A 108 10.20 3.03 -2.19
N ILE A 109 11.14 3.68 -2.89
CA ILE A 109 10.94 5.05 -3.38
C ILE A 109 9.76 5.09 -4.34
N GLN A 110 9.67 4.18 -5.31
CA GLN A 110 8.58 4.15 -6.27
C GLN A 110 7.21 3.97 -5.59
N ILE A 111 7.10 3.04 -4.64
CA ILE A 111 5.86 2.76 -3.91
C ILE A 111 5.47 3.94 -3.02
N CYS A 112 6.44 4.56 -2.33
CA CYS A 112 6.18 5.61 -1.35
C CYS A 112 6.09 7.03 -1.94
N THR A 113 6.54 7.25 -3.18
CA THR A 113 6.54 8.59 -3.80
C THR A 113 5.12 9.14 -3.94
N VAL A 114 4.19 8.36 -4.51
CA VAL A 114 2.82 8.85 -4.74
C VAL A 114 2.09 9.13 -3.41
N PRO A 115 2.07 8.22 -2.42
CA PRO A 115 1.45 8.50 -1.12
C PRO A 115 2.06 9.69 -0.41
N LEU A 116 3.39 9.85 -0.47
CA LEU A 116 4.08 10.99 0.11
C LEU A 116 3.64 12.30 -0.53
N MET A 117 3.55 12.36 -1.86
CA MET A 117 3.09 13.55 -2.59
C MET A 117 1.63 13.88 -2.29
N VAL A 118 0.77 12.88 -2.20
CA VAL A 118 -0.65 13.08 -1.85
C VAL A 118 -0.79 13.58 -0.41
N ALA A 119 -0.04 13.01 0.53
CA ALA A 119 -0.05 13.45 1.92
C ALA A 119 0.50 14.87 2.07
N SER A 120 1.65 15.17 1.46
CA SER A 120 2.25 16.51 1.52
C SER A 120 1.35 17.56 0.89
N GLY A 121 0.76 17.28 -0.28
CA GLY A 121 -0.18 18.18 -0.95
C GLY A 121 -1.40 18.49 -0.07
N ALA A 122 -1.99 17.47 0.55
CA ALA A 122 -3.12 17.67 1.46
C ALA A 122 -2.72 18.51 2.70
N LEU A 123 -1.55 18.27 3.27
CA LEU A 123 -1.06 19.05 4.42
C LEU A 123 -0.81 20.51 4.07
N VAL A 124 -0.22 20.79 2.91
CA VAL A 124 -0.04 22.17 2.42
C VAL A 124 -1.38 22.87 2.20
N MET A 125 -2.38 22.17 1.65
CA MET A 125 -3.74 22.71 1.54
C MET A 125 -4.34 22.98 2.92
N CYS A 126 -4.21 22.05 3.86
CA CYS A 126 -4.68 22.22 5.24
C CYS A 126 -4.04 23.43 5.93
N MET A 127 -2.73 23.59 5.80
CA MET A 127 -2.00 24.75 6.32
C MET A 127 -2.52 26.05 5.71
N THR A 128 -2.69 26.08 4.39
CA THR A 128 -3.23 27.26 3.69
C THR A 128 -4.64 27.61 4.18
N LEU A 129 -5.54 26.63 4.27
CA LEU A 129 -6.92 26.85 4.72
C LEU A 129 -7.01 27.29 6.19
N SER A 130 -6.09 26.84 7.04
CA SER A 130 -6.04 27.24 8.44
C SER A 130 -5.73 28.74 8.63
N PHE A 131 -5.22 29.45 7.62
CA PHE A 131 -5.06 30.91 7.68
C PHE A 131 -6.36 31.68 7.36
N PHE A 132 -7.34 31.04 6.75
CA PHE A 132 -8.59 31.68 6.29
C PHE A 132 -9.83 31.30 7.11
N VAL A 133 -9.72 30.28 7.97
CA VAL A 133 -10.74 29.83 8.92
C VAL A 133 -10.45 30.40 10.29
#